data_AF-A0A486XJT0-F1
#
_entry.id   AF-A0A486XJT0-F1
#
_cell.length_a   1.000
_cell.length_b   1.000
_cell.length_c   1.000
_cell.angle_alpha   90.00
_cell.angle_beta   90.00
_cell.angle_gamma   90.00
#
_symmetry.space_group_name_H-M   'P 1'
#
loop_
_entity.id
_entity.type
_entity.pdbx_description
1 polymer ?
#
loop_
_entity_poly.entity_id
_entity_poly.type
_entity_poly.pdbx_seq_one_letter_code
_entity_poly.pdbx_strand_id
1 'polypeptide(L)'
;MDIDREQILISVLETIEGISDKEYQKRVWIRGVGPECDDFDETVCNFFGDGNPLIENYKDFGITESQYHLLVKFRDEFNDFCRGPALEYYLPQLFIDTPEWGKIMEMAKEVLKAFNFHKE
;
A
#
# COMPACT_ATOMS: atom_id res chain seq x y z
N MET A 1 -21.82 -9.07 10.87
CA MET A 1 -21.41 -9.09 9.47
C MET A 1 -19.96 -9.52 9.51
N ASP A 2 -19.70 -10.82 9.35
CA ASP A 2 -18.35 -11.32 9.14
C ASP A 2 -17.91 -10.76 7.79
N ILE A 3 -17.36 -9.55 7.80
CA ILE A 3 -16.51 -9.13 6.69
C ILE A 3 -15.39 -10.16 6.71
N ASP A 4 -15.24 -10.88 5.60
CA ASP A 4 -14.30 -11.98 5.51
C ASP A 4 -12.90 -11.42 5.78
N ARG A 5 -12.27 -11.88 6.87
CA ARG A 5 -10.93 -11.43 7.27
C ARG A 5 -9.93 -11.68 6.14
N GLU A 6 -10.16 -12.75 5.37
CA GLU A 6 -9.40 -13.05 4.17
C GLU A 6 -9.55 -11.94 3.12
N GLN A 7 -10.78 -11.47 2.89
CA GLN A 7 -11.03 -10.37 1.95
C GLN A 7 -10.33 -9.07 2.36
N ILE A 8 -10.34 -8.72 3.66
CA ILE A 8 -9.64 -7.52 4.15
C ILE A 8 -8.13 -7.65 3.91
N LEU A 9 -7.55 -8.82 4.24
CA LEU A 9 -6.13 -9.07 3.98
C LEU A 9 -5.80 -8.97 2.49
N ILE A 10 -6.61 -9.58 1.63
CA ILE A 10 -6.44 -9.50 0.17
C ILE A 10 -6.51 -8.04 -0.29
N SER A 11 -7.52 -7.28 0.12
CA SER A 11 -7.67 -5.88 -0.28
C SER A 11 -6.49 -5.00 0.16
N VAL A 12 -5.93 -5.24 1.35
CA VAL A 12 -4.70 -4.56 1.79
C VAL A 12 -3.51 -4.96 0.91
N LEU A 13 -3.34 -6.25 0.59
CA LEU A 13 -2.23 -6.71 -0.25
C LEU A 13 -2.35 -6.21 -1.70
N GLU A 14 -3.56 -6.13 -2.27
CA GLU A 14 -3.80 -5.51 -3.58
C GLU A 14 -3.46 -4.03 -3.58
N THR A 15 -3.79 -3.32 -2.50
CA THR A 15 -3.39 -1.90 -2.35
C THR A 15 -1.86 -1.76 -2.31
N ILE A 16 -1.17 -2.63 -1.56
CA ILE A 16 0.30 -2.65 -1.50
C ILE A 16 0.90 -3.01 -2.87
N GLU A 17 0.26 -3.88 -3.64
CA GLU A 17 0.66 -4.19 -5.02
C GLU A 17 0.61 -2.95 -5.91
N GLY A 18 -0.47 -2.17 -5.87
CA GLY A 18 -0.57 -0.90 -6.58
C GLY A 18 0.53 0.09 -6.18
N ILE A 19 0.87 0.16 -4.88
CA ILE A 19 1.99 0.96 -4.36
C ILE A 19 3.35 0.43 -4.85
N SER A 20 3.49 -0.86 -5.16
CA SER A 20 4.75 -1.46 -5.63
C SER A 20 5.02 -1.26 -7.13
N ASP A 21 4.00 -0.93 -7.92
CA ASP A 21 4.05 -0.86 -9.38
C ASP A 21 4.04 0.59 -9.89
N LYS A 22 5.21 1.06 -10.30
CA LYS A 22 5.38 2.40 -10.88
C LYS A 22 4.60 2.60 -12.18
N GLU A 23 4.51 1.58 -13.03
CA GLU A 23 3.82 1.70 -14.31
C GLU A 23 2.31 1.73 -14.10
N TYR A 24 1.80 0.97 -13.12
CA TYR A 24 0.43 1.10 -12.63
C TYR A 24 0.16 2.55 -12.19
N GLN A 25 0.97 3.10 -11.29
CA GLN A 25 0.78 4.46 -10.77
C GLN A 25 0.83 5.53 -11.87
N LYS A 26 1.77 5.42 -12.83
CA LYS A 26 1.83 6.33 -13.97
C LYS A 26 0.61 6.23 -14.87
N ARG A 27 0.05 5.03 -15.04
CA ARG A 27 -1.10 4.77 -15.89
C ARG A 27 -2.42 5.15 -15.21
N VAL A 28 -2.60 4.79 -13.95
CA VAL A 28 -3.85 4.92 -13.21
C VAL A 28 -3.88 6.24 -12.44
N TRP A 29 -3.02 6.42 -11.44
CA TRP A 29 -3.03 7.63 -10.60
C TRP A 29 -2.79 8.93 -11.37
N ILE A 30 -1.90 8.91 -12.38
CA ILE A 30 -1.52 10.13 -13.13
C ILE A 30 -2.37 10.34 -14.38
N ARG A 31 -2.60 9.28 -15.17
CA ARG A 31 -3.30 9.40 -16.46
C ARG A 31 -4.79 9.05 -16.39
N GLY A 32 -5.26 8.46 -15.30
CA GLY A 32 -6.66 8.03 -15.14
C GLY A 32 -7.06 6.93 -16.13
N VAL A 33 -6.14 6.01 -16.47
CA VAL A 33 -6.40 4.94 -17.46
C VAL A 33 -6.42 3.57 -16.77
N GLY A 34 -7.62 3.03 -16.57
CA GLY A 34 -7.80 1.70 -15.99
C GLY A 34 -9.27 1.28 -16.01
N PRO A 35 -9.56 -0.01 -15.77
CA PRO A 35 -10.93 -0.45 -15.51
C PRO A 35 -11.47 0.13 -14.19
N GLU A 36 -10.58 0.29 -13.21
CA GLU A 36 -10.76 1.05 -11.98
C GLU A 36 -9.74 2.20 -12.01
N CYS A 37 -10.16 3.40 -11.62
CA CYS A 37 -9.32 4.59 -11.59
C CYS A 37 -9.21 5.05 -10.14
N ASP A 38 -8.22 4.53 -9.42
CA ASP A 38 -7.81 5.07 -8.14
C ASP A 38 -6.76 6.17 -8.33
N ASP A 39 -6.67 7.07 -7.36
CA ASP A 39 -5.57 8.01 -7.24
C ASP A 39 -4.75 7.74 -5.97
N PHE A 40 -3.74 8.57 -5.75
CA PHE A 40 -2.89 8.44 -4.57
C PHE A 40 -3.67 8.64 -3.27
N ASP A 41 -4.64 9.56 -3.24
CA ASP A 41 -5.42 9.83 -2.02
C ASP A 41 -6.34 8.64 -1.71
N GLU A 42 -6.98 8.05 -2.72
CA GLU A 42 -7.75 6.82 -2.56
C GLU A 42 -6.87 5.65 -2.10
N THR A 43 -5.67 5.50 -2.65
CA THR A 43 -4.69 4.49 -2.20
C THR A 43 -4.34 4.67 -0.72
N VAL A 44 -4.07 5.90 -0.29
CA VAL A 44 -3.79 6.24 1.11
C VAL A 44 -4.99 5.90 2.00
N CYS A 45 -6.20 6.30 1.59
CA CYS A 45 -7.42 6.01 2.32
C CYS A 45 -7.66 4.50 2.46
N ASN A 46 -7.52 3.74 1.38
CA ASN A 46 -7.73 2.29 1.37
C ASN A 46 -6.70 1.58 2.27
N PHE A 47 -5.42 1.93 2.11
CA PHE A 47 -4.36 1.31 2.91
C PHE A 47 -4.53 1.57 4.41
N PHE A 48 -4.74 2.82 4.83
CA PHE A 48 -4.88 3.11 6.26
C PHE A 48 -6.25 2.74 6.83
N GLY A 49 -7.30 2.75 6.00
CA GLY A 49 -8.65 2.35 6.38
C GLY A 49 -8.72 0.86 6.75
N ASP A 50 -8.22 0.00 5.86
CA ASP A 50 -8.27 -1.45 6.05
C ASP A 50 -7.02 -2.00 6.75
N GLY A 51 -5.85 -1.39 6.52
CA GLY A 51 -4.57 -1.83 7.06
C GLY A 51 -4.39 -1.56 8.55
N ASN A 52 -4.89 -0.44 9.09
CA ASN A 52 -4.73 -0.18 10.53
C ASN A 52 -5.50 -1.21 11.40
N PRO A 53 -6.79 -1.51 11.15
CA PRO A 53 -7.50 -2.57 11.88
C PRO A 53 -6.83 -3.94 11.74
N LEU A 54 -6.30 -4.27 10.56
CA LEU A 54 -5.58 -5.50 10.30
C LEU A 54 -4.28 -5.58 11.11
N ILE A 55 -3.49 -4.51 11.17
CA ILE A 55 -2.24 -4.45 11.95
C ILE A 55 -2.53 -4.59 13.45
N GLU A 56 -3.55 -3.89 13.96
CA GLU A 56 -3.94 -3.94 15.38
C GLU A 56 -4.37 -5.35 15.82
N ASN A 57 -4.91 -6.15 14.89
CA ASN A 57 -5.46 -7.48 15.16
C ASN A 57 -4.79 -8.58 14.32
N TYR A 58 -3.52 -8.42 13.92
CA TYR A 58 -2.86 -9.24 12.89
C TYR A 58 -2.96 -10.76 13.10
N LYS A 59 -3.00 -11.22 14.36
CA LYS A 59 -3.16 -12.65 14.69
C LYS A 59 -4.50 -13.22 14.22
N ASP A 60 -5.55 -12.40 14.21
CA ASP A 60 -6.89 -12.81 13.77
C ASP A 60 -6.96 -13.01 12.25
N PHE A 61 -5.97 -12.47 11.53
CA PHE A 61 -5.79 -12.60 10.08
C PHE A 61 -4.77 -13.68 9.70
N GLY A 62 -4.27 -14.46 10.67
CA GLY A 62 -3.27 -15.51 10.41
C GLY A 62 -1.89 -14.98 10.03
N ILE A 63 -1.61 -13.70 10.30
CA ILE A 63 -0.33 -13.06 9.96
C ILE A 63 0.74 -13.50 10.97
N THR A 64 1.90 -13.90 10.45
CA THR A 64 3.05 -14.27 11.28
C THR A 64 3.72 -13.03 11.89
N GLU A 65 4.44 -13.18 13.00
CA GLU A 65 5.21 -12.09 13.62
C GLU A 65 6.18 -11.42 12.63
N SER A 66 6.83 -12.20 11.76
CA SER A 66 7.74 -11.67 10.74
C SER A 66 7.02 -10.81 9.69
N GLN A 67 5.86 -11.25 9.22
CA GLN A 67 5.04 -10.49 8.28
C GLN A 67 4.48 -9.22 8.93
N TYR A 68 4.03 -9.33 10.18
CA TYR A 68 3.57 -8.20 10.97
C TYR A 68 4.65 -7.13 11.12
N HIS A 69 5.88 -7.50 11.49
CA HIS A 69 6.98 -6.53 11.62
C HIS A 69 7.32 -5.83 10.30
N LEU A 70 7.27 -6.53 9.17
CA LEU A 70 7.46 -5.92 7.85
C LEU A 70 6.32 -4.96 7.51
N LEU A 71 5.08 -5.37 7.76
CA LEU A 71 3.90 -4.56 7.49
C LEU A 71 3.85 -3.30 8.35
N VAL A 72 4.18 -3.38 9.65
CA VAL A 72 4.31 -2.21 10.54
C VAL A 72 5.39 -1.26 10.05
N LYS A 73 6.56 -1.79 9.71
CA LYS A 73 7.67 -0.97 9.20
C LYS A 73 7.29 -0.25 7.91
N PHE A 74 6.62 -0.94 6.99
CA PHE A 74 6.08 -0.34 5.76
C PHE A 74 5.04 0.74 6.09
N ARG A 75 4.06 0.43 6.94
CA ARG A 75 3.00 1.35 7.35
C ARG A 75 3.54 2.64 7.95
N ASP A 76 4.55 2.56 8.82
CA ASP A 76 5.13 3.72 9.48
C ASP A 76 5.89 4.60 8.48
N GLU A 77 6.71 4.00 7.62
CA GLU A 77 7.45 4.73 6.56
C GLU A 77 6.50 5.35 5.53
N PHE A 78 5.43 4.65 5.16
CA PHE A 78 4.43 5.19 4.25
C PHE A 78 3.64 6.34 4.90
N ASN A 79 3.29 6.24 6.18
CA ASN A 79 2.68 7.34 6.93
C ASN A 79 3.62 8.55 7.02
N ASP A 80 4.91 8.34 7.26
CA ASP A 80 5.90 9.42 7.29
C ASP A 80 6.06 10.09 5.93
N PHE A 81 6.04 9.32 4.84
CA PHE A 81 5.98 9.86 3.49
C PHE A 81 4.73 10.73 3.27
N CYS A 82 3.55 10.23 3.65
CA CYS A 82 2.27 10.93 3.52
C CYS A 82 2.22 12.22 4.34
N ARG A 83 2.85 12.25 5.52
CA ARG A 83 2.87 13.40 6.44
C ARG A 83 4.03 14.37 6.20
N GLY A 84 4.93 14.06 5.27
CA GLY A 84 6.08 14.89 4.93
C GLY A 84 6.15 15.11 3.42
N PRO A 85 6.99 14.35 2.69
CA PRO A 85 7.19 14.52 1.25
C PRO A 85 5.91 14.69 0.42
N ALA A 86 4.87 13.88 0.65
CA ALA A 86 3.64 13.97 -0.12
C ALA A 86 2.92 15.33 0.05
N LEU A 87 2.99 15.95 1.24
CA LEU A 87 2.42 17.28 1.49
C LEU A 87 3.17 18.37 0.74
N GLU A 88 4.48 18.22 0.54
CA GLU A 88 5.27 19.15 -0.28
C GLU A 88 4.92 19.02 -1.77
N TYR A 89 4.55 17.82 -2.20
CA TYR A 89 4.37 17.50 -3.60
C TYR A 89 2.93 17.50 -4.10
N TYR A 90 1.89 17.38 -3.25
CA TYR A 90 0.42 17.38 -3.53
C TYR A 90 -0.11 16.49 -4.69
N LEU A 91 0.66 16.24 -5.72
CA LEU A 91 0.30 15.57 -6.96
C LEU A 91 1.31 14.44 -7.24
N PRO A 92 0.85 13.23 -7.59
CA PRO A 92 1.73 12.08 -7.83
C PRO A 92 2.85 12.32 -8.84
N GLN A 93 2.61 13.11 -9.89
CA GLN A 93 3.62 13.42 -10.91
C GLN A 93 4.86 14.14 -10.36
N LEU A 94 4.77 14.75 -9.17
CA LEU A 94 5.88 15.48 -8.57
C LEU A 94 6.78 14.60 -7.70
N PHE A 95 6.28 13.47 -7.19
CA PHE A 95 7.05 12.58 -6.31
C PHE A 95 7.33 11.18 -6.88
N ILE A 96 6.59 10.74 -7.91
CA ILE A 96 6.66 9.34 -8.39
C ILE A 96 8.06 8.91 -8.85
N ASP A 97 8.87 9.85 -9.32
CA ASP A 97 10.24 9.60 -9.77
C ASP A 97 11.31 9.97 -8.72
N THR A 98 10.92 10.30 -7.49
CA THR A 98 11.87 10.64 -6.41
C THR A 98 12.41 9.40 -5.70
N PRO A 99 13.61 9.50 -5.09
CA PRO A 99 14.18 8.42 -4.29
C PRO A 99 13.31 8.03 -3.08
N GLU A 100 12.63 8.99 -2.47
CA GLU A 100 11.76 8.77 -1.31
C GLU A 100 10.60 7.84 -1.68
N TRP A 101 9.93 8.10 -2.81
CA TRP A 101 8.89 7.21 -3.30
C TRP A 101 9.46 5.85 -3.73
N GLY A 102 10.64 5.84 -4.36
CA GLY A 102 11.37 4.62 -4.68
C GLY A 102 11.58 3.69 -3.48
N LYS A 103 11.91 4.25 -2.31
CA LYS A 103 12.03 3.50 -1.06
C LYS A 103 10.70 2.86 -0.65
N ILE A 104 9.58 3.60 -0.70
CA ILE A 104 8.24 3.08 -0.37
C ILE A 104 7.87 1.91 -1.30
N MET A 105 8.11 2.04 -2.60
CA MET A 105 7.82 0.97 -3.57
C MET A 105 8.64 -0.30 -3.29
N GLU A 106 9.92 -0.19 -2.96
CA GLU A 106 10.74 -1.37 -2.62
C GLU A 106 10.28 -2.05 -1.33
N MET A 107 9.90 -1.26 -0.30
CA MET A 107 9.34 -1.82 0.93
C MET A 107 8.00 -2.51 0.70
N ALA A 108 7.14 -1.97 -0.18
CA ALA A 108 5.91 -2.64 -0.61
C ALA A 108 6.20 -4.02 -1.23
N LYS A 109 7.20 -4.12 -2.12
CA LYS A 109 7.62 -5.41 -2.71
C LYS A 109 8.13 -6.39 -1.65
N GLU A 110 8.87 -5.92 -0.65
CA GLU A 110 9.34 -6.76 0.46
C GLU A 110 8.16 -7.36 1.25
N VAL A 111 7.12 -6.55 1.52
CA VAL A 111 5.89 -7.02 2.16
C VAL A 111 5.21 -8.07 1.29
N LEU A 112 4.92 -7.79 0.03
CA LEU A 112 4.25 -8.74 -0.87
C LEU A 112 4.98 -10.08 -0.95
N LYS A 113 6.32 -10.04 -1.03
CA LYS A 113 7.17 -11.24 -1.01
C LYS A 113 7.03 -12.03 0.29
N ALA A 114 6.97 -11.37 1.45
CA ALA A 114 6.80 -12.04 2.73
C ALA A 114 5.42 -12.69 2.88
N PHE A 115 4.41 -12.17 2.20
CA PHE A 115 3.07 -12.75 2.14
C PHE A 115 2.92 -13.79 1.02
N ASN A 116 3.94 -14.01 0.19
CA ASN A 116 3.87 -14.82 -1.03
C ASN A 116 2.68 -14.39 -1.94
N PHE A 117 2.39 -13.10 -1.97
CA PHE A 117 1.28 -12.57 -2.74
C PHE A 117 1.70 -12.36 -4.19
N HIS A 118 0.97 -13.03 -5.09
CA HIS A 118 1.07 -12.88 -6.53
C HIS A 118 -0.35 -12.78 -7.04
N LYS A 119 -0.72 -11.66 -7.67
CA LYS A 119 -2.01 -11.56 -8.33
C LYS A 119 -2.06 -12.54 -9.51
N GLU A 120 -3.10 -13.37 -9.53
CA GLU A 120 -3.37 -14.33 -10.61
C GLU A 120 -3.73 -13.63 -11.94
#